data_AF-A0A7Y5N5E8-F1
#
_entry.id   AF-A0A7Y5N5E8-F1
#
_cell.length_a   1.000
_cell.length_b   1.000
_cell.length_c   1.000
_cell.angle_alpha   90.00
_cell.angle_beta   90.00
_cell.angle_gamma   90.00
#
_symmetry.space_group_name_H-M   'P 1'
#
loop_
_entity.id
_entity.type
_entity.pdbx_description
1 polymer ?
#
loop_
_entity_poly.entity_id
_entity_poly.type
_entity_poly.pdbx_seq_one_letter_code
_entity_poly.pdbx_strand_id
1 'polypeptide(L)' 'NNLGIVRLDGLARYQDVVTLAMHRRRGIAGALVRAAGEWPFDDPSVTRLVIGAVSRSVR' A
#
# COMPACT_ATOMS: atom_id res chain seq x y z
N ASN A 1 -7.62 4.07 -10.93
CA ASN A 1 -6.24 4.16 -10.42
C ASN A 1 -5.89 2.80 -9.82
N ASN A 2 -5.01 2.02 -10.45
CA ASN A 2 -4.69 0.67 -9.99
C ASN A 2 -3.47 0.72 -9.06
N LEU A 3 -3.71 0.62 -7.75
CA LEU A 3 -2.66 0.62 -6.72
C LEU A 3 -1.87 -0.71 -6.66
N GLY A 4 -2.14 -1.68 -7.54
CA GLY A 4 -1.49 -2.99 -7.49
C GLY A 4 -1.92 -3.84 -6.30
N ILE A 5 -3.12 -3.59 -5.77
CA ILE A 5 -3.70 -4.35 -4.66
C ILE A 5 -4.15 -5.71 -5.18
N VAL A 6 -3.70 -6.79 -4.53
CA VAL A 6 -4.09 -8.17 -4.83
C VAL A 6 -5.19 -8.60 -3.86
N ARG A 7 -6.24 -9.26 -4.38
CA ARG A 7 -7.39 -9.75 -3.62
C ARG A 7 -7.39 -11.27 -3.52
N LEU A 8 -7.78 -11.79 -2.36
CA LEU A 8 -7.95 -13.23 -2.10
C LEU A 8 -8.92 -13.43 -0.92
N ASP A 9 -10.13 -13.94 -1.17
CA ASP A 9 -11.12 -14.34 -0.14
C ASP A 9 -11.21 -13.43 1.10
N GLY A 10 -11.75 -12.22 0.94
CA GLY A 10 -11.89 -11.27 2.03
C GLY A 10 -10.60 -10.52 2.42
N LEU A 11 -9.44 -11.01 1.98
CA LEU A 11 -8.14 -10.41 2.20
C LEU A 11 -7.69 -9.60 0.98
N ALA A 12 -7.23 -8.40 1.23
CA ALA A 12 -6.49 -7.60 0.25
C ALA A 12 -5.07 -7.36 0.74
N ARG A 13 -4.12 -7.34 -0.19
CA ARG A 13 -2.71 -7.09 0.11
C ARG A 13 -2.17 -5.97 -0.76
N TYR A 14 -1.61 -4.96 -0.11
CA TYR A 14 -0.81 -3.90 -0.73
C TYR A 14 0.64 -4.08 -0.31
N GLN A 15 1.54 -4.29 -1.26
CA GLN A 15 2.93 -4.65 -1.00
C GLN A 15 3.88 -3.95 -1.97
N ASP A 16 5.18 -4.09 -1.72
CA ASP A 16 6.27 -3.63 -2.59
C ASP A 16 6.24 -2.11 -2.86
N VAL A 17 5.79 -1.33 -1.86
CA VAL A 17 5.80 0.14 -1.91
C VAL A 17 7.24 0.65 -1.82
N VAL A 18 7.84 0.92 -2.97
CA VAL A 18 9.19 1.49 -3.05
C VAL A 18 9.11 2.96 -3.44
N THR A 19 9.66 3.82 -2.59
CA THR A 19 9.93 5.23 -2.97
C THR A 19 11.39 5.36 -3.41
N LEU A 20 11.58 5.64 -4.71
CA LEU A 20 12.91 5.91 -5.28
C LEU A 20 13.63 7.01 -4.48
N ALA A 21 14.96 6.90 -4.35
CA ALA A 21 15.76 7.79 -3.51
C ALA A 21 15.55 9.28 -3.85
N MET A 22 15.47 9.61 -5.15
CA MET A 22 15.23 10.98 -5.64
C MET A 22 13.87 11.58 -5.25
N HIS A 23 12.94 10.75 -4.75
CA HIS A 23 11.59 11.14 -4.36
C HIS A 23 11.33 11.01 -2.85
N ARG A 24 12.34 10.65 -2.05
CA ARG A 24 12.21 10.52 -0.59
C ARG A 24 11.96 11.88 0.06
N ARG A 25 11.46 11.85 1.30
CA ARG A 25 11.15 13.04 2.12
C ARG A 25 10.09 13.98 1.53
N ARG A 26 9.33 13.51 0.53
CA ARG A 26 8.22 14.25 -0.10
C ARG A 26 6.83 13.78 0.35
N GLY A 27 6.75 12.92 1.37
CA GLY A 27 5.46 12.38 1.86
C GLY A 27 4.79 11.34 0.95
N ILE A 28 5.37 11.00 -0.20
CA ILE A 28 4.77 10.10 -1.21
C ILE A 28 4.40 8.74 -0.62
N ALA A 29 5.30 8.11 0.15
CA ALA A 29 5.02 6.83 0.80
C ALA A 29 3.81 6.91 1.74
N GLY A 30 3.70 7.99 2.53
CA GLY A 30 2.56 8.20 3.43
C GLY A 30 1.25 8.42 2.68
N ALA A 31 1.29 9.20 1.60
CA ALA A 31 0.13 9.42 0.73
C ALA A 31 -0.35 8.11 0.08
N LEU A 32 0.56 7.27 -0.38
CA LEU A 32 0.24 5.97 -0.97
C LEU A 32 -0.32 4.98 0.05
N VAL A 33 0.24 4.92 1.25
CA VAL A 33 -0.29 4.07 2.35
C VAL A 33 -1.69 4.54 2.74
N ARG A 34 -1.93 5.86 2.80
CA ARG A 34 -3.25 6.40 3.07
C ARG A 34 -4.26 6.01 1.99
N ALA A 35 -3.93 6.23 0.72
CA ALA A 35 -4.81 5.88 -0.39
C ALA A 35 -5.13 4.36 -0.41
N ALA A 36 -4.14 3.52 -0.12
CA ALA A 36 -4.36 2.08 0.00
C ALA A 36 -5.24 1.72 1.20
N GLY A 37 -5.13 2.42 2.32
CA GLY A 37 -5.98 2.23 3.50
C GLY A 37 -7.44 2.67 3.30
N GLU A 38 -7.68 3.63 2.42
CA GLU A 38 -9.03 4.10 2.07
C GLU A 38 -9.71 3.18 1.04
N TRP A 39 -8.94 2.50 0.19
CA TRP A 39 -9.45 1.69 -0.90
C TRP A 39 -10.46 0.57 -0.49
N PRO A 40 -10.30 -0.18 0.61
CA PRO A 40 -11.27 -1.21 1.00
C PRO A 40 -12.66 -0.68 1.34
N PHE A 41 -12.81 0.60 1.67
CA PHE A 41 -14.12 1.18 1.99
C PHE A 41 -15.07 1.19 0.78
N ASP A 42 -14.52 1.10 -0.43
CA ASP A 42 -15.28 1.02 -1.67
C ASP A 42 -15.60 -0.44 -2.09
N ASP A 43 -15.07 -1.45 -1.40
CA ASP A 43 -15.26 -2.87 -1.73
C ASP A 43 -15.68 -3.69 -0.49
N PRO A 44 -16.98 -3.93 -0.29
CA PRO A 44 -17.48 -4.66 0.88
C PRO A 44 -17.06 -6.14 0.91
N SER A 45 -16.52 -6.68 -0.19
CA SER A 45 -15.98 -8.04 -0.20
C SER A 45 -14.64 -8.13 0.52
N VAL A 46 -13.98 -7.01 0.83
CA VAL A 46 -12.70 -6.96 1.53
C VAL A 46 -12.94 -6.71 3.02
N THR A 47 -12.70 -7.73 3.82
CA THR A 47 -12.85 -7.68 5.29
C THR A 47 -11.54 -7.34 6.00
N ARG A 48 -10.40 -7.52 5.32
CA ARG A 48 -9.07 -7.22 5.86
C ARG A 48 -8.11 -6.71 4.79
N LEU A 49 -7.43 -5.60 5.08
CA LEU A 49 -6.30 -5.12 4.31
C LEU A 49 -4.99 -5.37 5.06
N VAL A 50 -4.00 -5.94 4.37
CA VAL A 50 -2.62 -6.08 4.86
C VAL A 50 -1.70 -5.19 4.03
N ILE A 51 -0.94 -4.33 4.70
CA ILE A 51 0.07 -3.47 4.08
C ILE A 51 1.45 -4.01 4.44
N GLY A 52 2.14 -4.59 3.45
CA GLY A 52 3.50 -5.09 3.60
C GLY A 52 4.52 -4.03 3.20
N ALA A 53 5.22 -3.45 4.18
CA ALA A 53 6.33 -2.54 3.93
C ALA A 53 7.66 -3.29 4.02
N VAL A 54 8.49 -3.19 2.98
CA VAL A 54 9.86 -3.71 3.02
C VAL A 54 10.79 -2.57 3.42
N SER A 55 11.20 -2.55 4.70
CA SER A 55 12.23 -1.62 5.16
C SER A 55 13.60 -2.21 4.83
N ARG A 56 14.22 -1.74 3.74
CA ARG A 56 15.66 -1.93 3.53
C ARG A 56 16.39 -0.72 4.11
N SER A 57 16.90 -0.87 5.32
CA SER A 57 17.92 0.03 5.86
C SER A 57 19.18 -0.15 5.00
N VAL A 58 19.48 0.83 4.17
CA VAL A 58 20.77 0.92 3.49
C VAL A 58 21.71 1.52 4.52
N ARG A 59 22.58 0.69 5.11
CA ARG A 59 23.76 1.16 5.84
C ARG A 59 24.76 1.80 4.88
#